data_AF-A0A1Y1Y6F6-F1
#
_entry.id   AF-A0A1Y1Y6F6-F1
#
_cell.length_a   1.000
_cell.length_b   1.000
_cell.length_c   1.000
_cell.angle_alpha   90.00
_cell.angle_beta   90.00
_cell.angle_gamma   90.00
#
_symmetry.space_group_name_H-M   'P 1'
#
loop_
_entity.id
_entity.type
_entity.pdbx_description
1 polymer ?
#
loop_
_entity_poly.entity_id
_entity_poly.type
_entity_poly.pdbx_seq_one_letter_code
_entity_poly.pdbx_strand_id
1 'polypeptide(L)'
;MEYNVYRIETHLGMQDPLMPPGPRFHNAIYVETAQNGGGRIIQVTGVIADAGGMYFEEKYGERPEGSDDFHRKHFLGQIQSERYMEVVQLMRSVPAPPRQRVFDARVMGHVPCKPDGSKYEPGEMVPPYMKCTEWTLGLAIPALQKSGLLNSTRT
;
A
#
# COMPACT_ATOMS: atom_id res chain seq x y z
N MET A 1 -9.03 23.43 -8.43
CA MET A 1 -9.68 23.01 -7.16
C MET A 1 -8.65 22.19 -6.39
N GLU A 2 -8.82 21.95 -5.08
CA GLU A 2 -7.87 21.12 -4.32
C GLU A 2 -8.54 19.86 -3.78
N TYR A 3 -7.81 18.75 -3.76
CA TYR A 3 -8.23 17.49 -3.16
C TYR A 3 -7.43 17.21 -1.90
N ASN A 4 -8.12 16.85 -0.82
CA ASN A 4 -7.47 16.38 0.39
C ASN A 4 -6.88 14.99 0.15
N VAL A 5 -5.65 14.79 0.60
CA VAL A 5 -4.97 13.50 0.54
C VAL A 5 -4.74 12.98 1.94
N TYR A 6 -5.10 11.73 2.16
CA TYR A 6 -4.96 11.02 3.42
C TYR A 6 -4.22 9.71 3.24
N ARG A 7 -3.60 9.23 4.31
CA ARG A 7 -3.34 7.80 4.50
C ARG A 7 -4.51 7.22 5.28
N ILE A 8 -5.11 6.14 4.79
CA ILE A 8 -6.15 5.41 5.51
C ILE A 8 -5.61 4.08 6.02
N GLU A 9 -6.06 3.67 7.19
CA GLU A 9 -5.81 2.39 7.83
C GLU A 9 -7.15 1.64 7.92
N THR A 10 -7.17 0.40 7.40
CA THR A 10 -8.32 -0.51 7.55
C THR A 10 -7.91 -1.83 8.19
N HIS A 11 -8.84 -2.42 8.93
CA HIS A 11 -8.66 -3.72 9.60
C HIS A 11 -8.44 -4.82 8.55
N LEU A 12 -7.41 -5.64 8.77
CA LEU A 12 -7.18 -6.83 7.96
C LEU A 12 -8.19 -7.91 8.36
N GLY A 13 -8.80 -8.58 7.39
CA GLY A 13 -9.63 -9.76 7.64
C GLY A 13 -8.85 -10.92 8.29
N MET A 14 -7.54 -11.00 8.06
CA MET A 14 -6.64 -11.95 8.72
C MET A 14 -5.25 -11.33 8.91
N GLN A 15 -4.71 -11.46 10.12
CA GLN A 15 -3.31 -11.09 10.41
C GLN A 15 -2.37 -12.17 9.85
N ASP A 16 -1.31 -11.74 9.19
CA ASP A 16 -0.32 -12.66 8.62
C ASP A 16 0.59 -13.20 9.73
N PRO A 17 0.56 -14.51 10.04
CA PRO A 17 1.30 -15.08 11.17
C PRO A 17 2.82 -15.07 10.97
N LEU A 18 3.29 -14.81 9.73
CA LEU A 18 4.72 -14.72 9.39
C LEU A 18 5.21 -13.26 9.34
N MET A 19 4.36 -12.29 9.72
CA MET A 19 4.75 -10.91 9.96
C MET A 19 4.99 -10.67 11.46
N PRO A 20 5.72 -9.60 11.86
CA PRO A 20 5.90 -9.26 13.26
C PRO A 20 4.56 -9.22 14.03
N PRO A 21 4.54 -9.66 15.30
CA PRO A 21 3.32 -9.75 16.09
C PRO A 21 2.72 -8.38 16.38
N GLY A 22 1.40 -8.33 16.54
CA GLY A 22 0.62 -7.12 16.82
C GLY A 22 -0.40 -6.81 15.73
N PRO A 23 -1.35 -5.89 16.00
CA PRO A 23 -2.35 -5.50 15.01
C PRO A 23 -1.67 -4.77 13.85
N ARG A 24 -1.78 -5.33 12.64
CA ARG A 24 -1.43 -4.66 11.39
C ARG A 24 -2.70 -4.23 10.66
N PHE A 25 -2.58 -3.13 9.92
CA PHE A 25 -3.64 -2.54 9.12
C PHE A 25 -3.23 -2.52 7.66
N HIS A 26 -4.21 -2.69 6.78
CA HIS A 26 -4.03 -2.33 5.39
C HIS A 26 -3.90 -0.82 5.29
N ASN A 27 -2.88 -0.35 4.57
CA ASN A 27 -2.62 1.08 4.41
C ASN A 27 -2.75 1.46 2.94
N ALA A 28 -3.54 2.49 2.65
CA ALA A 28 -3.71 3.03 1.31
C ALA A 28 -3.64 4.57 1.34
N ILE A 29 -3.33 5.16 0.18
CA ILE A 29 -3.49 6.59 -0.05
C ILE A 29 -4.93 6.83 -0.51
N TYR A 30 -5.59 7.81 0.09
CA TYR A 30 -6.95 8.20 -0.24
C TYR A 30 -6.97 9.65 -0.69
N VAL A 31 -7.50 9.91 -1.88
CA VAL A 31 -7.69 11.25 -2.42
C VAL A 31 -9.19 11.55 -2.42
N GLU A 32 -9.62 12.51 -1.63
CA GLU A 32 -11.03 12.91 -1.50
C GLU A 32 -11.42 13.78 -2.69
N THR A 33 -12.02 13.16 -3.72
CA THR A 33 -12.33 13.82 -5.01
C THR A 33 -13.80 14.20 -5.16
N ALA A 34 -14.69 13.74 -4.27
CA ALA A 34 -16.13 13.96 -4.33
C ALA A 34 -16.64 14.77 -3.13
N GLN A 35 -17.66 15.60 -3.34
CA GLN A 35 -18.22 16.49 -2.31
C GLN A 35 -18.86 15.75 -1.13
N ASN A 36 -19.29 14.50 -1.34
CA ASN A 36 -19.86 13.65 -0.29
C ASN A 36 -18.77 12.96 0.57
N GLY A 37 -17.51 13.33 0.40
CA GLY A 37 -16.36 12.72 1.06
C GLY A 37 -15.89 11.43 0.39
N GLY A 38 -16.48 11.03 -0.76
CA GLY A 38 -15.99 9.95 -1.61
C GLY A 38 -14.73 10.34 -2.38
N GLY A 39 -14.07 9.36 -2.99
CA GLY A 39 -12.73 9.59 -3.49
C GLY A 39 -12.09 8.43 -4.23
N ARG A 40 -10.77 8.54 -4.40
CA ARG A 40 -9.93 7.54 -5.06
C ARG A 40 -8.99 6.91 -4.05
N ILE A 41 -9.01 5.58 -4.00
CA ILE A 41 -8.10 4.76 -3.20
C ILE A 41 -6.96 4.33 -4.12
N ILE A 42 -5.73 4.65 -3.74
CA ILE A 42 -4.50 4.27 -4.41
C ILE A 42 -3.71 3.34 -3.50
N GLN A 43 -3.42 2.14 -3.97
CA GLN A 43 -2.86 1.08 -3.15
C GLN A 43 -2.05 0.08 -3.96
N VAL A 44 -1.33 -0.78 -3.24
CA VAL A 44 -0.96 -2.10 -3.75
C VAL A 44 -1.78 -3.16 -3.02
N THR A 45 -2.29 -4.12 -3.76
CA THR A 45 -3.15 -5.21 -3.27
C THR A 45 -2.70 -6.56 -3.84
N GLY A 46 -3.31 -7.65 -3.40
CA GLY A 46 -2.88 -9.02 -3.73
C GLY A 46 -1.99 -9.65 -2.66
N VAL A 47 -1.35 -10.78 -2.98
CA VAL A 47 -0.61 -11.60 -2.01
C VAL A 47 0.84 -11.77 -2.44
N ILE A 48 1.78 -11.59 -1.50
CA ILE A 48 3.23 -11.77 -1.73
C ILE A 48 3.66 -13.21 -2.03
N ALA A 49 2.72 -14.17 -2.02
CA ALA A 49 2.96 -15.56 -2.39
C ALA A 49 2.61 -15.85 -3.86
N ASP A 50 1.84 -14.98 -4.50
CA ASP A 50 1.45 -15.10 -5.90
C ASP A 50 2.64 -14.92 -6.82
N ALA A 51 2.61 -15.54 -8.01
CA ALA A 51 3.71 -15.47 -8.97
C ALA A 51 4.06 -14.02 -9.37
N GLY A 52 3.06 -13.14 -9.47
CA GLY A 52 3.22 -11.72 -9.74
C GLY A 52 3.40 -10.84 -8.49
N GLY A 53 3.34 -11.42 -7.29
CA GLY A 53 3.29 -10.68 -6.04
C GLY A 53 2.06 -9.78 -5.92
N MET A 54 2.23 -8.66 -5.24
CA MET A 54 1.21 -7.61 -5.13
C MET A 54 1.23 -6.72 -6.37
N TYR A 55 0.10 -6.10 -6.69
CA TYR A 55 -0.06 -5.23 -7.86
C TYR A 55 -0.67 -3.88 -7.47
N PHE A 56 -0.34 -2.86 -8.25
CA PHE A 56 -0.91 -1.52 -8.12
C PHE A 56 -2.38 -1.52 -8.51
N GLU A 57 -3.21 -0.88 -7.68
CA GLU A 57 -4.62 -0.64 -7.94
C GLU A 57 -4.97 0.81 -7.60
N GLU A 58 -5.78 1.41 -8.48
CA GLU A 58 -6.43 2.68 -8.23
C GLU A 58 -7.92 2.49 -8.50
N LYS A 59 -8.76 2.84 -7.53
CA LYS A 59 -10.21 2.61 -7.61
C LYS A 59 -11.00 3.72 -6.93
N TYR A 60 -12.27 3.84 -7.30
CA TYR A 60 -13.20 4.67 -6.54
C TYR A 60 -13.54 3.99 -5.21
N GLY A 61 -13.72 4.79 -4.17
CA GLY A 61 -14.25 4.37 -2.89
C GLY A 61 -15.19 5.43 -2.31
N GLU A 62 -16.15 4.99 -1.49
CA GLU A 62 -16.92 5.90 -0.65
C GLU A 62 -16.02 6.56 0.40
N ARG A 63 -16.62 7.38 1.27
CA ARG A 63 -15.89 7.96 2.40
C ARG A 63 -15.37 6.82 3.31
N PRO A 64 -14.09 6.82 3.72
CA PRO A 64 -13.52 5.71 4.49
C PRO A 64 -14.31 5.40 5.78
N GLU A 65 -14.79 6.43 6.49
CA GLU A 65 -15.54 6.31 7.74
C GLU A 65 -16.91 5.64 7.59
N GLY A 66 -17.37 5.40 6.35
CA GLY A 66 -18.59 4.63 6.09
C GLY A 66 -18.36 3.12 6.09
N SER A 67 -17.12 2.65 6.10
CA SER A 67 -16.78 1.23 6.03
C SER A 67 -16.61 0.61 7.41
N ASP A 68 -17.13 -0.62 7.59
CA ASP A 68 -17.00 -1.38 8.84
C ASP A 68 -15.54 -1.74 9.18
N ASP A 69 -14.68 -1.83 8.17
CA ASP A 69 -13.26 -2.12 8.33
C ASP A 69 -12.41 -0.87 8.60
N PHE A 70 -13.00 0.32 8.65
CA PHE A 70 -12.27 1.56 8.87
C PHE A 70 -11.64 1.59 10.27
N HIS A 71 -10.33 1.86 10.32
CA HIS A 71 -9.64 2.08 11.58
C HIS A 71 -9.35 3.56 11.81
N ARG A 72 -8.68 4.22 10.85
CA ARG A 72 -8.19 5.59 11.02
C ARG A 72 -7.83 6.23 9.68
N LYS A 73 -7.87 7.57 9.62
CA LYS A 73 -7.26 8.35 8.53
C LYS A 73 -6.27 9.39 9.07
N HIS A 74 -5.26 9.70 8.28
CA HIS A 74 -4.17 10.61 8.60
C HIS A 74 -4.00 11.60 7.45
N PHE A 75 -4.21 12.89 7.70
CA PHE A 75 -4.07 13.91 6.66
C PHE A 75 -2.59 14.04 6.23
N LEU A 76 -2.35 14.00 4.92
CA LEU A 76 -1.01 14.13 4.34
C LEU A 76 -0.79 15.52 3.73
N GLY A 77 -1.85 16.15 3.22
CA GLY A 77 -1.80 17.44 2.53
C GLY A 77 -2.91 17.56 1.49
N GLN A 78 -2.78 18.55 0.62
CA GLN A 78 -3.67 18.77 -0.51
C GLN A 78 -2.92 18.66 -1.83
N ILE A 79 -3.62 18.31 -2.89
CA ILE A 79 -3.11 18.34 -4.26
C ILE A 79 -4.03 19.21 -5.11
N GLN A 80 -3.49 19.86 -6.14
CA GLN A 80 -4.31 20.48 -7.18
C GLN A 80 -5.07 19.38 -7.95
N SER A 81 -6.38 19.56 -8.13
CA SER A 81 -7.24 18.58 -8.79
C SER A 81 -6.78 18.26 -10.21
N GLU A 82 -6.26 19.27 -10.92
CA GLU A 82 -5.76 19.16 -12.29
C GLU A 82 -4.51 18.27 -12.38
N ARG A 83 -3.79 18.12 -11.26
CA ARG A 83 -2.56 17.31 -11.14
C ARG A 83 -2.82 15.90 -10.58
N TYR A 84 -4.09 15.52 -10.39
CA TYR A 84 -4.45 14.20 -9.87
C TYR A 84 -3.83 13.05 -10.69
N MET A 85 -3.81 13.18 -12.03
CA MET A 85 -3.23 12.15 -12.89
C MET A 85 -1.71 12.02 -12.72
N GLU A 86 -0.99 13.10 -12.39
CA GLU A 86 0.44 13.04 -12.05
C GLU A 86 0.65 12.22 -10.77
N VAL A 87 -0.25 12.36 -9.77
CA VAL A 87 -0.20 11.54 -8.55
C VAL A 87 -0.39 10.06 -8.88
N VAL A 88 -1.39 9.71 -9.70
CA VAL A 88 -1.63 8.31 -10.09
C VAL A 88 -0.43 7.74 -10.85
N GLN A 89 0.16 8.51 -11.77
CA GLN A 89 1.36 8.10 -12.52
C GLN A 89 2.56 7.89 -11.60
N LEU A 90 2.80 8.82 -10.66
CA LEU A 90 3.85 8.69 -9.66
C LEU A 90 3.66 7.43 -8.82
N MET A 91 2.46 7.23 -8.26
CA MET A 91 2.18 6.05 -7.42
C MET A 91 2.32 4.74 -8.21
N ARG A 92 1.90 4.71 -9.49
CA ARG A 92 2.09 3.55 -10.37
C ARG A 92 3.56 3.28 -10.69
N SER A 93 4.41 4.30 -10.70
CA SER A 93 5.86 4.15 -10.92
C SER A 93 6.61 3.56 -9.73
N VAL A 94 6.03 3.63 -8.52
CA VAL A 94 6.61 3.01 -7.33
C VAL A 94 6.43 1.48 -7.43
N PRO A 95 7.50 0.68 -7.49
CA PRO A 95 7.39 -0.77 -7.69
C PRO A 95 6.50 -1.42 -6.64
N ALA A 96 5.49 -2.18 -7.08
CA ALA A 96 4.68 -2.97 -6.17
C ALA A 96 5.51 -4.10 -5.56
N PRO A 97 5.19 -4.56 -4.33
CA PRO A 97 5.94 -5.64 -3.69
C PRO A 97 5.91 -6.91 -4.55
N PRO A 98 7.08 -7.46 -4.93
CA PRO A 98 7.14 -8.66 -5.76
C PRO A 98 6.73 -9.89 -4.95
N ARG A 99 6.77 -11.05 -5.61
CA ARG A 99 6.73 -12.33 -4.92
C ARG A 99 7.88 -12.41 -3.91
N GLN A 100 7.54 -12.87 -2.70
CA GLN A 100 8.46 -13.01 -1.58
C GLN A 100 8.27 -14.32 -0.82
N ARG A 101 7.22 -15.09 -1.13
CA ARG A 101 6.97 -16.40 -0.54
C ARG A 101 6.64 -17.45 -1.58
N VAL A 102 7.04 -18.68 -1.28
CA VAL A 102 6.63 -19.89 -2.01
C VAL A 102 6.21 -20.94 -1.00
N PHE A 103 5.24 -21.78 -1.36
CA PHE A 103 4.88 -22.92 -0.54
C PHE A 103 5.94 -24.01 -0.69
N ASP A 104 6.47 -24.50 0.43
CA ASP A 104 7.40 -25.62 0.48
C ASP A 104 6.77 -26.81 1.15
N ALA A 105 6.48 -27.85 0.35
CA ALA A 105 5.88 -29.09 0.82
C ALA A 105 6.76 -29.86 1.81
N ARG A 106 8.07 -29.60 1.88
CA ARG A 106 8.96 -30.29 2.83
C ARG A 106 8.75 -29.84 4.27
N VAL A 107 8.38 -28.57 4.45
CA VAL A 107 8.07 -27.97 5.77
C VAL A 107 6.58 -27.69 5.93
N MET A 108 5.77 -28.06 4.94
CA MET A 108 4.32 -27.84 4.88
C MET A 108 3.93 -26.39 5.18
N GLY A 109 4.65 -25.43 4.60
CA GLY A 109 4.44 -24.01 4.89
C GLY A 109 5.04 -23.06 3.87
N HIS A 110 4.73 -21.78 4.01
CA HIS A 110 5.32 -20.73 3.19
C HIS A 110 6.71 -20.36 3.70
N VAL A 111 7.69 -20.36 2.79
CA VAL A 111 9.07 -19.95 3.06
C VAL A 111 9.44 -18.72 2.22
N PRO A 112 10.42 -17.90 2.66
CA PRO A 112 10.93 -16.79 1.86
C PRO A 112 11.45 -17.26 0.50
N CYS A 113 11.21 -16.47 -0.55
CA CYS A 113 11.78 -16.67 -1.87
C CYS A 113 12.21 -15.35 -2.52
N LYS A 114 13.03 -15.47 -3.56
CA LYS A 114 13.41 -14.40 -4.48
C LYS A 114 12.21 -14.05 -5.39
N PRO A 115 12.22 -12.89 -6.07
CA PRO A 115 11.11 -12.47 -6.95
C PRO A 115 10.75 -13.48 -8.05
N ASP A 116 11.72 -14.27 -8.53
CA ASP A 116 11.50 -15.33 -9.51
C ASP A 116 10.90 -16.63 -8.91
N GLY A 117 10.70 -16.67 -7.60
CA GLY A 117 10.19 -17.83 -6.87
C GLY A 117 11.26 -18.83 -6.41
N SER A 118 12.53 -18.64 -6.79
CA SER A 118 13.63 -19.46 -6.28
C SER A 118 13.87 -19.20 -4.80
N LYS A 119 14.33 -20.22 -4.05
CA LYS A 119 14.58 -20.10 -2.61
C LYS A 119 15.92 -19.40 -2.37
N TYR A 120 16.06 -18.83 -1.17
CA TYR A 120 17.35 -18.37 -0.71
C TYR A 120 18.23 -19.56 -0.31
N GLU A 121 19.51 -19.49 -0.64
CA GLU A 121 20.52 -20.48 -0.26
C GLU A 121 21.00 -20.27 1.18
N PRO A 122 21.59 -21.30 1.83
CA PRO A 122 22.16 -21.16 3.15
C PRO A 122 23.21 -20.04 3.21
N GLY A 123 23.02 -19.09 4.13
CA GLY A 123 23.91 -17.93 4.30
C GLY A 123 23.55 -16.72 3.44
N GLU A 124 22.59 -16.81 2.52
CA GLU A 124 22.07 -15.64 1.83
C GLU A 124 21.24 -14.76 2.78
N MET A 125 21.39 -13.44 2.61
CA MET A 125 20.57 -12.48 3.34
C MET A 125 19.14 -12.50 2.79
N VAL A 126 18.18 -12.82 3.66
CA VAL A 126 16.75 -12.74 3.35
C VAL A 126 16.25 -11.34 3.70
N PRO A 127 15.73 -10.56 2.72
CA PRO A 127 15.17 -9.24 3.01
C PRO A 127 13.89 -9.36 3.85
N PRO A 128 13.56 -8.34 4.66
CA PRO A 128 12.29 -8.31 5.39
C PRO A 128 11.13 -8.26 4.39
N TYR A 129 9.99 -8.85 4.80
CA TYR A 129 8.79 -8.82 3.97
C TYR A 129 8.29 -7.38 3.78
N MET A 130 7.98 -7.05 2.53
CA MET A 130 7.32 -5.82 2.13
C MET A 130 5.90 -6.15 1.68
N LYS A 131 4.88 -5.64 2.39
CA LYS A 131 3.47 -5.73 1.99
C LYS A 131 2.94 -4.33 1.66
N CYS A 132 1.62 -4.20 1.51
CA CYS A 132 0.95 -2.91 1.32
C CYS A 132 1.37 -1.84 2.35
N THR A 133 1.49 -2.21 3.63
CA THR A 133 1.91 -1.29 4.69
C THR A 133 3.31 -0.74 4.43
N GLU A 134 4.30 -1.59 4.20
CA GLU A 134 5.68 -1.17 3.96
C GLU A 134 5.79 -0.36 2.65
N TRP A 135 5.06 -0.76 1.60
CA TRP A 135 5.01 0.00 0.35
C TRP A 135 4.42 1.40 0.57
N THR A 136 3.27 1.50 1.24
CA THR A 136 2.58 2.78 1.46
C THR A 136 3.40 3.72 2.34
N LEU A 137 3.92 3.22 3.47
CA LEU A 137 4.63 4.04 4.46
C LEU A 137 6.08 4.34 4.06
N GLY A 138 6.77 3.34 3.51
CA GLY A 138 8.20 3.41 3.23
C GLY A 138 8.54 3.96 1.85
N LEU A 139 7.64 3.79 0.86
CA LEU A 139 7.91 4.15 -0.53
C LEU A 139 6.93 5.20 -1.06
N ALA A 140 5.63 4.91 -1.06
CA ALA A 140 4.63 5.71 -1.75
C ALA A 140 4.44 7.11 -1.12
N ILE A 141 4.21 7.19 0.19
CA ILE A 141 4.06 8.47 0.89
C ILE A 141 5.35 9.31 0.78
N PRO A 142 6.56 8.77 1.04
CA PRO A 142 7.79 9.51 0.82
C PRO A 142 7.99 9.99 -0.63
N ALA A 143 7.62 9.19 -1.63
CA ALA A 143 7.67 9.61 -3.03
C ALA A 143 6.72 10.78 -3.31
N LEU A 144 5.48 10.70 -2.81
CA LEU A 144 4.50 11.78 -2.94
C LEU A 144 4.99 13.08 -2.27
N GLN A 145 5.52 13.00 -1.06
CA GLN A 145 6.07 14.15 -0.35
C GLN A 145 7.25 14.81 -1.09
N LYS A 146 8.12 14.01 -1.72
CA LYS A 146 9.29 14.52 -2.47
C LYS A 146 8.95 15.06 -3.86
N SER A 147 7.77 14.76 -4.39
CA SER A 147 7.37 15.12 -5.76
C SER A 147 7.03 16.59 -5.98
N GLY A 148 6.75 17.34 -4.89
CA GLY A 148 6.17 18.69 -4.99
C GLY A 148 4.72 18.73 -5.49
N LEU A 149 4.04 17.58 -5.58
CA LEU A 149 2.59 17.51 -5.84
C LEU A 149 1.76 17.85 -4.61
N LEU A 150 2.30 17.56 -3.42
CA LEU A 150 1.60 17.65 -2.14
C LEU A 150 1.89 18.98 -1.45
N ASN A 151 0.85 19.77 -1.23
CA ASN A 151 0.89 20.99 -0.43
C ASN A 151 0.56 20.64 1.03
N SER A 152 1.55 20.69 1.92
CA SER A 152 1.38 20.33 3.34
C SER A 152 0.90 21.50 4.22
N THR A 153 0.80 22.70 3.66
CA THR A 153 0.40 23.90 4.39
C THR A 153 -1.12 23.96 4.48
N ARG A 154 -1.69 23.83 5.67
CA ARG A 154 -3.08 24.25 5.91
C ARG A 154 -3.16 25.76 5.72
N THR A 155 -3.73 26.22 4.61
CA THR A 155 -4.28 27.58 4.53
C THR A 155 -5.54 27.69 5.35
#